data_AF-A0A536XW75-F1
#
_entry.id   AF-A0A536XW75-F1
#
_cell.length_a   1.000
_cell.length_b   1.000
_cell.length_c   1.000
_cell.angle_alpha   90.00
_cell.angle_beta   90.00
_cell.angle_gamma   90.00
#
_symmetry.space_group_name_H-M   'P 1'
#
loop_
_entity.id
_entity.type
_entity.pdbx_description
1 polymer ?
#
loop_
_entity_poly.entity_id
_entity_poly.type
_entity_poly.pdbx_seq_one_letter_code
_entity_poly.pdbx_strand_id
1 'polypeptide(L)'
;MRGYPRAAARFPVNDPHVSLRAHVGPQPAFHGGESYELTEEDLRQWKELFVDRVHPEHYLLLVETGDEVLDYRAAVRKYRGAKRVVVQGGDHTLASFPEQIPLILEFAGMG
;
A
#
# COMPACT_ATOMS: atom_id res chain seq x y z
N MET A 1 22.16 -18.74 -1.52
CA MET A 1 21.46 -17.58 -0.93
C MET A 1 19.97 -17.72 -1.25
N ARG A 2 19.11 -17.82 -0.25
CA ARG A 2 17.66 -17.82 -0.46
C ARG A 2 17.26 -16.35 -0.71
N GLY A 3 16.88 -16.02 -1.95
CA GLY A 3 16.46 -14.66 -2.29
C GLY A 3 15.23 -14.28 -1.49
N TYR A 4 15.25 -13.09 -0.88
CA TYR A 4 14.07 -12.52 -0.24
C TYR A 4 12.98 -12.25 -1.30
N PRO A 5 11.69 -12.44 -0.97
CA PRO A 5 10.61 -12.16 -1.90
C PRO A 5 10.59 -10.66 -2.25
N ARG A 6 10.52 -10.37 -3.54
CA ARG A 6 10.31 -9.01 -4.06
C ARG A 6 8.81 -8.74 -4.11
N ALA A 7 8.39 -7.60 -3.56
CA ALA A 7 6.98 -7.21 -3.50
C ALA A 7 6.74 -5.95 -4.33
N ALA A 8 5.76 -5.99 -5.23
CA ALA A 8 5.18 -4.76 -5.76
C ALA A 8 4.22 -4.22 -4.70
N ALA A 9 4.54 -3.07 -4.11
CA ALA A 9 3.69 -2.43 -3.12
C ALA A 9 2.86 -1.34 -3.78
N ARG A 10 1.56 -1.58 -3.80
CA ARG A 10 0.55 -0.58 -4.16
C ARG A 10 0.13 0.16 -2.89
N PHE A 11 0.13 1.49 -2.96
CA PHE A 11 -0.49 2.41 -1.99
C PHE A 11 -0.42 1.98 -0.51
N PRO A 12 0.79 1.84 0.06
CA PRO A 12 0.90 1.55 1.48
C PRO A 12 0.30 2.72 2.27
N VAL A 13 -0.78 2.44 3.00
CA VAL A 13 -1.32 3.36 4.01
C VAL A 13 -0.17 3.64 4.96
N ASN A 14 0.22 4.91 5.06
CA ASN A 14 1.42 5.26 5.81
C ASN A 14 1.23 5.09 7.31
N ASP A 15 0.00 5.14 7.82
CA ASP A 15 -0.32 4.95 9.24
C ASP A 15 -1.78 4.46 9.42
N PRO A 16 -2.09 3.19 9.06
CA PRO A 16 -3.47 2.70 9.06
C PRO A 16 -4.10 2.74 10.46
N HIS A 17 -3.30 2.49 11.50
CA HIS A 17 -3.73 2.57 12.90
C HIS A 17 -4.15 3.99 13.33
N VAL A 18 -3.67 5.03 12.63
CA VAL A 18 -4.07 6.42 12.88
C VAL A 18 -5.31 6.77 12.06
N SER A 19 -5.29 6.50 10.74
CA SER A 19 -6.39 6.90 9.85
C SER A 19 -7.68 6.12 10.12
N LEU A 20 -7.57 4.84 10.50
CA LEU A 20 -8.73 3.99 10.76
C LEU A 20 -9.33 4.19 12.15
N ARG A 21 -8.69 4.95 13.04
CA ARG A 21 -9.24 5.26 14.36
C ARG A 21 -10.58 5.98 14.31
N ALA A 22 -10.79 6.84 13.31
CA ALA A 22 -12.07 7.51 13.08
C ALA A 22 -13.21 6.54 12.70
N HIS A 23 -12.89 5.29 12.42
CA HIS A 23 -13.82 4.25 11.96
C HIS A 23 -14.01 3.14 13.01
N VAL A 24 -13.51 3.31 14.25
CA VAL A 24 -13.77 2.36 15.34
C VAL A 24 -15.27 2.21 15.55
N GLY A 25 -15.72 0.95 15.64
CA GLY A 25 -17.12 0.57 15.73
C GLY A 25 -17.56 -0.38 14.60
N PRO A 26 -18.89 -0.56 14.40
CA PRO A 26 -19.43 -1.49 13.43
C PRO A 26 -19.07 -1.14 11.99
N GLN A 27 -18.61 -2.13 11.25
CA GLN A 27 -18.21 -2.04 9.84
C GLN A 27 -19.07 -3.00 8.99
N PRO A 28 -19.64 -2.52 7.87
CA PRO A 28 -20.40 -3.37 6.97
C PRO A 28 -19.47 -4.30 6.17
N ALA A 29 -19.99 -5.47 5.79
CA ALA A 29 -19.31 -6.35 4.85
C ALA A 29 -19.54 -5.88 3.40
N PHE A 30 -18.51 -5.34 2.76
CA PHE A 30 -18.63 -4.79 1.40
C PHE A 30 -18.64 -5.83 0.27
N HIS A 31 -18.17 -7.05 0.53
CA HIS A 31 -18.04 -8.13 -0.49
C HIS A 31 -18.69 -9.45 -0.06
N GLY A 32 -19.74 -9.38 0.77
CA GLY A 32 -20.39 -10.54 1.37
C GLY A 32 -19.73 -10.93 2.70
N GLY A 33 -20.51 -11.62 3.55
CA GLY A 33 -20.13 -11.95 4.93
C GLY A 33 -20.91 -11.16 5.98
N GLU A 34 -20.59 -11.41 7.24
CA GLU A 34 -21.18 -10.69 8.38
C GLU A 34 -20.43 -9.39 8.64
N SER A 35 -21.16 -8.38 9.13
CA SER A 35 -20.53 -7.16 9.65
C SER A 35 -19.54 -7.50 10.76
N TYR A 36 -18.47 -6.72 10.85
CA TYR A 36 -17.48 -6.87 11.91
C TYR A 36 -17.40 -5.59 12.75
N GLU A 37 -16.72 -5.64 13.89
CA GLU A 37 -16.44 -4.48 14.71
C GLU A 37 -14.95 -4.16 14.64
N LEU A 38 -14.60 -2.92 14.26
CA LEU A 38 -13.23 -2.43 14.34
C LEU A 38 -12.99 -1.91 15.75
N THR A 39 -12.06 -2.52 16.48
CA THR A 39 -11.77 -2.18 17.88
C THR A 39 -10.46 -1.41 18.02
N GLU A 40 -10.28 -0.75 19.17
CA GLU A 40 -9.00 -0.13 19.53
C GLU A 40 -7.88 -1.17 19.69
N GLU A 41 -8.21 -2.41 20.05
CA GLU A 41 -7.25 -3.51 20.13
C GLU A 41 -6.73 -3.89 18.73
N ASP A 42 -7.60 -3.90 17.71
CA ASP A 42 -7.17 -4.13 16.31
C ASP A 42 -6.18 -3.05 15.86
N LEU A 43 -6.45 -1.78 16.16
CA LEU A 43 -5.54 -0.67 15.84
C LEU A 43 -4.20 -0.82 16.55
N ARG A 44 -4.21 -1.28 17.81
CA ARG A 44 -3.00 -1.56 18.60
C ARG A 44 -2.16 -2.65 17.92
N GLN A 45 -2.80 -3.74 17.49
CA GLN A 45 -2.13 -4.84 16.78
C GLN A 45 -1.57 -4.38 15.43
N TRP A 46 -2.32 -3.58 14.67
CA TRP A 46 -1.82 -3.04 13.39
C TRP A 46 -0.65 -2.07 13.58
N LYS A 47 -0.62 -1.32 14.68
CA LYS A 47 0.53 -0.49 15.03
C LYS A 47 1.79 -1.32 15.29
N GLU A 48 1.68 -2.50 15.88
CA GLU A 48 2.82 -3.40 16.11
C GLU A 48 3.41 -3.95 14.81
N LEU A 49 2.58 -4.09 13.76
CA LEU A 49 3.02 -4.50 12.43
C LEU A 49 3.65 -3.35 11.62
N PHE A 50 3.69 -2.14 12.18
CA PHE A 50 4.18 -0.97 11.46
C PHE A 50 5.69 -1.04 11.23
N VAL A 51 6.09 -0.86 9.98
CA VAL A 51 7.50 -0.79 9.58
C VAL A 51 7.86 0.65 9.23
N ASP A 52 8.67 1.26 10.09
CA ASP A 52 9.18 2.64 9.93
C ASP A 52 10.10 2.79 8.71
N ARG A 53 10.99 1.80 8.50
CA ARG A 53 11.99 1.81 7.42
C ARG A 53 11.96 0.51 6.65
N VAL A 54 11.74 0.63 5.35
CA VAL A 54 11.71 -0.50 4.44
C VAL A 54 13.11 -0.80 3.89
N HIS A 55 13.30 -2.03 3.41
CA HIS A 55 14.42 -2.40 2.55
C HIS A 55 14.06 -2.06 1.09
N PRO A 56 14.49 -0.92 0.54
CA PRO A 56 13.97 -0.40 -0.73
C PRO A 56 14.13 -1.36 -1.91
N GLU A 57 15.18 -2.19 -1.91
CA GLU A 57 15.47 -3.20 -2.92
C GLU A 57 14.40 -4.28 -3.05
N HIS A 58 13.56 -4.45 -2.02
CA HIS A 58 12.45 -5.40 -2.04
C HIS A 58 11.16 -4.82 -2.61
N TYR A 59 11.12 -3.52 -2.91
CA TYR A 59 9.89 -2.83 -3.31
C TYR A 59 9.97 -2.21 -4.70
N LEU A 60 8.86 -2.37 -5.44
CA LEU A 60 8.47 -1.52 -6.56
C LEU A 60 7.29 -0.67 -6.10
N LEU A 61 7.46 0.65 -6.09
CA LEU A 61 6.40 1.61 -5.73
C LEU A 61 5.68 2.09 -7.00
N LEU A 62 4.37 1.85 -7.08
CA LEU A 62 3.52 2.41 -8.12
C LEU A 62 2.52 3.38 -7.48
N VAL A 63 2.54 4.64 -7.91
CA VAL A 63 1.64 5.69 -7.39
C VAL A 63 1.17 6.61 -8.49
N GLU A 64 -0.03 7.16 -8.31
CA GLU A 64 -0.61 8.19 -9.17
C GLU A 64 -0.75 9.48 -8.36
N THR A 65 -0.44 10.62 -8.96
CA THR A 65 -0.48 11.92 -8.24
C THR A 65 -1.90 12.40 -7.93
N GLY A 66 -2.90 11.85 -8.64
CA GLY A 66 -4.32 12.16 -8.48
C GLY A 66 -5.03 11.34 -7.41
N ASP A 67 -4.31 10.46 -6.69
CA ASP A 67 -4.85 9.72 -5.55
C ASP A 67 -5.47 10.69 -4.52
N GLU A 68 -6.79 10.60 -4.41
CA GLU A 68 -7.65 11.44 -3.59
C GLU A 68 -7.77 10.94 -2.15
N VAL A 69 -7.32 9.71 -1.88
CA VAL A 69 -7.40 9.06 -0.58
C VAL A 69 -6.08 9.17 0.17
N LEU A 70 -4.95 8.99 -0.52
CA LEU A 70 -3.61 8.96 0.07
C LEU A 70 -2.65 9.94 -0.60
N ASP A 71 -1.90 10.71 0.21
CA ASP A 71 -0.83 11.56 -0.30
C ASP A 71 0.33 10.72 -0.87
N TYR A 72 0.44 10.66 -2.19
CA TYR A 72 1.51 9.95 -2.90
C TYR A 72 2.92 10.38 -2.41
N ARG A 73 3.09 11.64 -1.97
CA ARG A 73 4.39 12.16 -1.51
C ARG A 73 4.82 11.47 -0.23
N ALA A 74 3.88 11.07 0.62
CA ALA A 74 4.18 10.31 1.83
C ALA A 74 4.72 8.90 1.48
N ALA A 75 4.11 8.22 0.51
CA ALA A 75 4.64 6.96 0.00
C ALA A 75 6.03 7.12 -0.64
N VAL A 76 6.22 8.17 -1.45
CA VAL A 76 7.53 8.49 -2.06
C VAL A 76 8.62 8.73 -0.99
N ARG A 77 8.26 9.36 0.15
CA ARG A 77 9.19 9.55 1.27
C ARG A 77 9.50 8.22 1.98
N LYS A 78 8.49 7.41 2.28
CA LYS A 78 8.63 6.13 3.00
C LYS A 78 9.46 5.11 2.22
N TYR A 79 9.25 5.03 0.91
CA TYR A 79 9.93 4.09 0.02
C TYR A 79 11.13 4.72 -0.72
N ARG A 80 11.77 5.72 -0.11
CA ARG A 80 12.95 6.36 -0.69
C ARG A 80 14.02 5.31 -0.99
N GLY A 81 14.46 5.28 -2.25
CA GLY A 81 15.47 4.33 -2.75
C GLY A 81 14.90 3.13 -3.50
N ALA A 82 13.59 2.88 -3.41
CA ALA A 82 12.93 1.81 -4.16
C ALA A 82 12.81 2.17 -5.65
N LYS A 83 12.68 1.15 -6.53
CA LYS A 83 12.24 1.36 -7.92
C LYS A 83 10.82 1.96 -7.84
N ARG A 84 10.54 3.00 -8.64
CA ARG A 84 9.25 3.70 -8.57
C ARG A 84 8.75 4.17 -9.92
N VAL A 85 7.43 4.17 -10.05
CA VAL A 85 6.68 4.84 -11.12
C VAL A 85 5.72 5.83 -10.47
N VAL A 86 5.79 7.08 -10.93
CA VAL A 86 4.87 8.15 -10.50
C VAL A 86 4.12 8.62 -11.73
N VAL A 87 2.85 8.26 -11.83
CA VAL A 87 1.98 8.64 -12.94
C VAL A 87 1.29 9.97 -12.61
N GLN A 88 1.27 10.91 -13.56
CA GLN A 88 0.57 12.18 -13.40
C GLN A 88 -0.94 11.99 -13.61
N GLY A 89 -1.77 12.65 -12.78
CA GLY A 89 -3.21 12.39 -12.74
C GLY A 89 -3.53 11.04 -12.10
N GLY A 90 -4.60 10.39 -12.57
CA GLY A 90 -5.08 9.11 -12.04
C GLY A 90 -5.96 9.26 -10.81
N ASP A 91 -6.09 8.18 -10.04
CA ASP A 91 -6.90 8.10 -8.81
C ASP A 91 -6.42 6.95 -7.89
N HIS A 92 -7.06 6.79 -6.72
CA HIS A 92 -6.73 5.74 -5.77
C HIS A 92 -6.93 4.30 -6.32
N THR A 93 -7.62 4.14 -7.44
CA THR A 93 -7.85 2.84 -8.08
C THR A 93 -6.64 2.34 -8.90
N LEU A 94 -5.57 3.16 -9.02
CA LEU A 94 -4.39 2.88 -9.86
C LEU A 94 -4.84 2.57 -11.29
N ALA A 95 -5.48 3.54 -11.94
CA ALA A 95 -6.03 3.36 -13.27
C ALA A 95 -4.98 2.89 -14.30
N SER A 96 -3.71 3.27 -14.09
CA SER A 96 -2.57 2.87 -14.91
C SER A 96 -2.01 1.46 -14.62
N PHE A 97 -2.68 0.66 -13.78
CA PHE A 97 -2.20 -0.67 -13.40
C PHE A 97 -1.95 -1.60 -14.60
N PRO A 98 -2.84 -1.71 -15.62
CA PRO A 98 -2.62 -2.58 -16.77
C PRO A 98 -1.30 -2.28 -17.50
N GLU A 99 -0.93 -1.01 -17.62
CA GLU A 99 0.31 -0.55 -18.25
C GLU A 99 1.55 -0.92 -17.44
N GLN A 100 1.41 -1.10 -16.12
CA GLN A 100 2.53 -1.47 -15.24
C GLN A 100 2.77 -2.98 -15.15
N ILE A 101 1.88 -3.83 -15.68
CA ILE A 101 2.00 -5.29 -15.58
C ILE A 101 3.37 -5.81 -16.06
N PRO A 102 3.91 -5.41 -17.23
CA PRO A 102 5.21 -5.90 -17.68
C PRO A 102 6.33 -5.58 -16.70
N LEU A 103 6.33 -4.36 -16.15
CA LEU A 103 7.30 -3.91 -15.16
C LEU A 103 7.17 -4.67 -13.83
N ILE A 104 5.95 -4.98 -13.40
CA ILE A 104 5.68 -5.78 -12.20
C ILE A 104 6.25 -7.19 -12.37
N LEU A 105 6.00 -7.83 -13.51
CA LEU A 105 6.48 -9.19 -13.80
C LEU A 105 8.02 -9.22 -13.87
N GLU A 106 8.64 -8.27 -14.56
CA GLU A 106 10.10 -8.10 -14.60
C GLU A 106 10.67 -7.97 -13.19
N PHE A 107 10.08 -7.08 -12.37
CA PHE A 107 10.54 -6.86 -10.99
C PHE A 107 10.42 -8.13 -10.13
N ALA A 108 9.33 -8.88 -10.29
CA ALA A 108 9.07 -10.15 -9.61
C ALA A 108 9.99 -11.29 -10.10
N GLY A 109 10.78 -11.10 -11.16
CA GLY A 109 11.62 -12.14 -11.75
C GLY A 109 10.83 -13.16 -12.57
N MET A 110 9.70 -12.74 -13.14
CA MET A 110 8.78 -13.55 -13.96
C MET A 110 8.76 -13.10 -15.44
N GLY A 111 9.77 -12.34 -15.87
CA GLY A 111 9.94 -11.87 -17.24
C GLY A 111 10.97 -12.65 -18.05
#